data_AF-A0A9E3AFU8-F1
#
_entry.id   AF-A0A9E3AFU8-F1
#
_cell.length_a   1.000
_cell.length_b   1.000
_cell.length_c   1.000
_cell.angle_alpha   90.00
_cell.angle_beta   90.00
_cell.angle_gamma   90.00
#
_symmetry.space_group_name_H-M   'P 1'
#
loop_
_entity.id
_entity.type
_entity.pdbx_description
1 polymer ?
#
loop_
_entity_poly.entity_id
_entity_poly.type
_entity_poly.pdbx_seq_one_letter_code
_entity_poly.pdbx_strand_id
1 'polypeptide(L)' 'MIAIIEAMKMEHDGRADRDGRVLRLCADVGDQVGARTIILEIGAD' A
#
# COMPACT_ATOMS: atom_id res chain seq x y z
N MET A 1 5.00 4.89 7.43
CA MET A 1 5.25 3.81 6.44
C MET A 1 4.13 2.81 6.59
N ILE A 2 3.40 2.51 5.50
CA ILE A 2 2.17 1.68 5.55
C ILE A 2 2.26 0.41 4.70
N ALA A 3 3.12 0.39 3.69
CA ALA A 3 3.39 -0.78 2.83
C ALA A 3 4.79 -0.64 2.21
N ILE A 4 5.35 -1.76 1.73
CA ILE A 4 6.58 -1.81 0.91
C ILE A 4 6.22 -2.49 -0.40
N ILE A 5 6.66 -1.91 -1.51
CA ILE A 5 6.55 -2.53 -2.84
C ILE A 5 7.95 -2.77 -3.36
N GLU A 6 8.25 -3.99 -3.78
CA GLU A 6 9.46 -4.28 -4.56
C GLU A 6 9.16 -4.05 -6.04
N ALA A 7 9.92 -3.14 -6.66
CA ALA A 7 9.81 -2.88 -8.09
C ALA A 7 11.21 -2.62 -8.66
N MET A 8 11.54 -3.36 -9.73
CA MET A 8 12.85 -3.29 -10.39
C MET A 8 14.02 -3.51 -9.43
N LYS A 9 13.91 -4.50 -8.52
CA LYS A 9 14.92 -4.86 -7.51
C LYS A 9 15.16 -3.78 -6.44
N MET A 10 14.23 -2.84 -6.31
CA MET A 10 14.29 -1.74 -5.34
C MET A 10 13.03 -1.75 -4.48
N GLU A 11 13.19 -1.49 -3.19
CA GLU A 11 12.07 -1.29 -2.27
C GLU A 11 11.56 0.16 -2.35
N HIS A 12 10.24 0.31 -2.36
CA HIS A 12 9.56 1.60 -2.39
C HIS A 12 8.60 1.70 -1.21
N ASP A 13 8.78 2.73 -0.40
CA ASP A 13 7.91 3.03 0.73
C ASP A 13 6.54 3.55 0.27
N GLY A 14 5.49 2.78 0.55
CA GLY A 14 4.12 3.29 0.56
C GLY A 14 3.88 4.16 1.79
N ARG A 15 3.47 5.41 1.56
CA ARG A 15 3.09 6.36 2.63
C ARG A 15 1.63 6.80 2.43
N ALA A 16 0.91 6.95 3.54
CA ALA A 16 -0.41 7.55 3.52
C ALA A 16 -0.29 9.04 3.15
N ASP A 17 -1.27 9.56 2.42
CA ASP A 17 -1.38 10.98 2.07
C ASP A 17 -1.97 11.82 3.22
N ARG A 18 -2.61 11.16 4.19
CA ARG A 18 -3.30 11.76 5.32
C ARG A 18 -3.30 10.84 6.54
N ASP A 19 -3.62 11.42 7.69
CA ASP A 19 -3.87 10.68 8.92
C ASP A 19 -5.25 9.99 8.87
N GLY A 20 -5.38 8.90 9.61
CA GLY A 20 -6.63 8.14 9.66
C GLY A 20 -6.42 6.68 10.08
N ARG A 21 -7.43 5.85 9.79
CA ARG A 21 -7.44 4.43 10.19
C ARG A 21 -7.49 3.50 8.99
N VAL A 22 -6.68 2.44 9.04
CA VAL A 22 -6.76 1.33 8.06
C VAL A 22 -8.14 0.68 8.13
N LEU A 23 -8.84 0.68 7.01
CA LEU A 23 -10.14 0.03 6.87
C LEU A 23 -10.01 -1.39 6.33
N ARG A 24 -9.13 -1.57 5.34
CA ARG A 24 -9.02 -2.84 4.60
C ARG A 24 -7.63 -3.00 3.97
N LEU A 25 -7.11 -4.21 4.01
CA LEU A 25 -5.98 -4.67 3.21
C LEU A 25 -6.53 -5.38 1.97
N CYS A 26 -6.03 -5.01 0.79
CA CYS A 26 -6.51 -5.50 -0.50
C CYS A 26 -5.48 -6.35 -1.24
N ALA A 27 -4.28 -6.50 -0.69
CA ALA A 27 -3.20 -7.31 -1.21
C ALA A 27 -2.47 -8.02 -0.06
N ASP A 28 -1.93 -9.20 -0.34
CA ASP A 28 -1.10 -9.97 0.58
C ASP A 28 0.38 -9.86 0.21
N VAL A 29 1.25 -10.26 1.15
CA VAL A 29 2.69 -10.28 0.90
C VAL A 29 3.02 -11.29 -0.20
N GLY A 30 3.76 -10.83 -1.21
CA GLY A 30 4.15 -11.64 -2.37
C GLY A 30 3.23 -11.52 -3.56
N ASP A 31 2.09 -10.83 -3.44
CA ASP A 31 1.22 -10.53 -4.58
C ASP A 31 1.92 -9.63 -5.60
N GLN A 32 1.77 -9.98 -6.88
CA GLN A 32 2.20 -9.14 -7.98
C GLN A 32 1.19 -8.00 -8.18
N VAL A 33 1.63 -6.76 -7.99
CA VAL A 33 0.78 -5.57 -8.13
C VAL A 33 1.20 -4.72 -9.33
N GLY A 34 0.21 -4.19 -10.04
CA GLY A 34 0.42 -3.27 -11.16
C GLY A 34 0.06 -1.82 -10.81
N ALA A 35 0.28 -0.91 -11.75
CA ALA A 35 -0.15 0.48 -11.61
C ALA A 35 -1.65 0.56 -11.31
N ARG A 36 -2.03 1.37 -10.31
CA ARG A 36 -3.41 1.58 -9.82
C ARG A 36 -4.07 0.38 -9.13
N THR A 37 -3.32 -0.68 -8.82
CA THR A 37 -3.84 -1.76 -7.96
C THR A 37 -4.10 -1.22 -6.56
N ILE A 38 -5.27 -1.49 -6.01
CA ILE A 38 -5.60 -1.10 -4.63
C ILE A 38 -4.94 -2.10 -3.69
N ILE A 39 -4.08 -1.61 -2.80
CA ILE A 39 -3.39 -2.44 -1.80
C ILE A 39 -3.91 -2.22 -0.37
N LEU A 40 -4.47 -1.04 -0.09
CA LEU A 40 -4.95 -0.63 1.22
C LEU A 40 -6.02 0.44 1.06
N GLU A 41 -7.02 0.43 1.93
CA GLU A 41 -7.98 1.51 2.11
C GLU A 41 -7.79 2.17 3.48
N ILE A 42 -7.73 3.50 3.51
CA ILE A 42 -7.62 4.31 4.72
C ILE A 42 -8.85 5.22 4.81
N GLY A 43 -9.52 5.21 5.97
CA GLY A 43 -10.54 6.17 6.32
C GLY A 43 -9.90 7.41 6.92
N ALA A 44 -10.22 8.59 6.39
CA ALA A 44 -9.75 9.86 6.92
C ALA A 44 -10.58 10.29 8.13
N ASP A 45 -9.91 10.83 9.15
CA ASP A 45 -10.52 11.51 10.29
C ASP A 45 -10.43 13.04 10.13
#